data_AF-A0A956IL42-F1
#
_entry.id   AF-A0A956IL42-F1
#
_cell.length_a   1.000
_cell.length_b   1.000
_cell.length_c   1.000
_cell.angle_alpha   90.00
_cell.angle_beta   90.00
_cell.angle_gamma   90.00
#
_symmetry.space_group_name_H-M   'P 1'
#
loop_
_entity.id
_entity.type
_entity.pdbx_description
1 polymer ?
#
loop_
_entity_poly.entity_id
_entity_poly.type
_entity_poly.pdbx_seq_one_letter_code
_entity_poly.pdbx_strand_id
1 'polypeptide(L)'
;LHALQHRGQESAGIVSTDGKKLFVHRAAGRVQPGFSPDDLARLAGAAAIGHVRYSTAGGSDPLNAQPLAVKYQRGSLAVAHNGNLTNHDGLREELEARGSIFQTAADTEAIVHLIAKGEGDSLAERVVGALKQVRGAYSLVFLDEEQIVAVRDPHGFRPLCLGVLKSPDRGEEAVVVSSEPASFDLIGATYERDVEPGEMIIIDAMGMRSERPFAPAPRRMCLFEHVYFARPDAALGGADVYEVRKACGRRLIEEHPVEGSSREDTVVVPVPDSGVPAAIGLANHAGLPFEMGLIRSHYVGRTFIEPSQSIRNFGVRLKLNPNRAALRDKRVIVVDDSIV
;
A
#
# COMPACT_ATOMS: atom_id res chain seq x y z
N LEU A 1 8.46 5.67 3.36
CA LEU A 1 8.19 5.33 1.92
C LEU A 1 9.06 4.20 1.39
N HIS A 2 10.40 4.23 1.53
CA HIS A 2 11.27 3.16 1.04
C HIS A 2 10.86 1.75 1.52
N ALA A 3 10.55 1.60 2.82
CA ALA A 3 10.05 0.34 3.40
C ALA A 3 8.70 -0.15 2.83
N LEU A 4 7.96 0.72 2.12
CA LEU A 4 6.66 0.44 1.51
C LEU A 4 6.75 0.34 -0.02
N GLN A 5 7.95 0.34 -0.61
CA GLN A 5 8.16 0.36 -2.06
C GLN A 5 7.50 -0.82 -2.80
N HIS A 6 7.24 -1.94 -2.12
CA HIS A 6 6.50 -3.07 -2.67
C HIS A 6 5.04 -2.73 -2.99
N ARG A 7 4.44 -1.75 -2.30
CA ARG A 7 3.07 -1.28 -2.54
C ARG A 7 2.91 -0.43 -3.79
N GLY A 8 4.00 -0.06 -4.47
CA GLY A 8 3.96 0.78 -5.67
C GLY A 8 5.34 1.22 -6.11
N GLN A 9 5.63 1.17 -7.42
CA GLN A 9 6.95 1.52 -7.98
C GLN A 9 6.87 2.48 -9.17
N GLU A 10 5.68 2.99 -9.47
CA GLU A 10 5.40 3.81 -10.65
C GLU A 10 5.66 5.29 -10.40
N SER A 11 5.42 5.74 -9.19
CA SER A 11 5.79 7.07 -8.73
C SER A 11 5.91 7.10 -7.23
N ALA A 12 6.63 8.08 -6.72
CA ALA A 12 6.69 8.40 -5.31
C ALA A 12 6.59 9.92 -5.11
N GLY A 13 6.00 10.35 -4.01
CA GLY A 13 5.84 11.76 -3.69
C GLY A 13 5.85 12.02 -2.19
N ILE A 14 6.32 13.21 -1.83
CA ILE A 14 6.27 13.74 -0.47
C ILE A 14 5.72 15.16 -0.53
N VAL A 15 4.85 15.48 0.42
CA VAL A 15 4.43 16.86 0.70
C VAL A 15 4.72 17.15 2.16
N SER A 16 5.40 18.25 2.45
CA SER A 16 5.70 18.72 3.82
C SER A 16 5.17 20.13 4.06
N THR A 17 5.05 20.55 5.33
CA THR A 17 4.60 21.89 5.72
C THR A 17 5.50 22.51 6.79
N ASP A 18 5.82 23.80 6.63
CA ASP A 18 6.49 24.64 7.63
C ASP A 18 5.51 25.42 8.53
N GLY A 19 4.21 25.10 8.48
CA GLY A 19 3.16 25.84 9.18
C GLY A 19 2.56 26.99 8.37
N LYS A 20 3.10 27.31 7.19
CA LYS A 20 2.66 28.45 6.37
C LYS A 20 2.34 28.08 4.93
N LYS A 21 3.02 27.06 4.39
CA LYS A 21 2.81 26.58 3.03
C LYS A 21 3.24 25.13 2.90
N LEU A 22 2.74 24.50 1.84
CA LEU A 22 3.16 23.15 1.46
C LEU A 22 4.36 23.18 0.50
N PHE A 23 5.29 22.27 0.72
CA PHE A 23 6.40 21.94 -0.19
C PHE A 23 6.13 20.59 -0.81
N VAL A 24 6.26 20.49 -2.13
CA VAL A 24 5.84 19.30 -2.90
C VAL A 24 7.00 18.81 -3.74
N HIS A 25 7.31 17.52 -3.62
CA HIS A 25 8.20 16.82 -4.55
C HIS A 25 7.58 15.50 -4.97
N ARG A 26 7.53 15.24 -6.28
CA ARG A 26 7.00 13.99 -6.86
C ARG A 26 7.94 13.55 -7.97
N ALA A 27 8.17 12.25 -8.04
CA ALA A 27 9.03 11.64 -9.04
C ALA A 27 8.38 10.39 -9.61
N ALA A 28 8.59 10.17 -10.90
CA ALA A 28 8.27 8.90 -11.54
C ALA A 28 9.26 7.81 -11.08
N GLY A 29 8.77 6.57 -10.98
CA GLY A 29 9.54 5.42 -10.57
C GLY A 29 9.64 5.23 -9.06
N ARG A 30 10.75 4.61 -8.64
CA ARG A 30 11.03 4.23 -7.25
C ARG A 30 11.48 5.42 -6.41
N VAL A 31 11.33 5.32 -5.10
CA VAL A 31 11.70 6.34 -4.10
C VAL A 31 13.18 6.68 -4.19
N GLN A 32 14.09 5.71 -4.12
CA GLN A 32 15.54 5.99 -4.07
C GLN A 32 16.05 6.82 -5.28
N PRO A 33 15.76 6.47 -6.55
CA PRO A 33 16.21 7.28 -7.68
C PRO A 33 15.42 8.59 -7.83
N GLY A 34 14.22 8.70 -7.24
CA GLY A 34 13.35 9.86 -7.39
C GLY A 34 13.62 11.02 -6.43
N PHE A 35 14.44 10.82 -5.39
CA PHE A 35 14.67 11.79 -4.32
C PHE A 35 16.16 11.97 -4.07
N SER A 36 16.73 13.08 -4.54
CA SER A 36 18.09 13.48 -4.22
C SER A 36 18.16 14.17 -2.85
N PRO A 37 19.36 14.30 -2.24
CA PRO A 37 19.53 15.11 -1.03
C PRO A 37 19.02 16.54 -1.17
N ASP A 38 19.17 17.15 -2.35
CA ASP A 38 18.68 18.50 -2.64
C ASP A 38 17.15 18.56 -2.69
N ASP A 39 16.50 17.53 -3.23
CA ASP A 39 15.04 17.44 -3.25
C ASP A 39 14.49 17.30 -1.82
N LEU A 40 15.14 16.47 -1.00
CA LEU A 40 14.80 16.31 0.41
C LEU A 40 15.03 17.59 1.21
N ALA A 41 16.11 18.33 0.94
CA ALA A 41 16.39 19.60 1.61
C ALA A 41 15.33 20.69 1.33
N ARG A 42 14.61 20.60 0.20
CA ARG A 42 13.50 21.51 -0.13
C ARG A 42 12.20 21.16 0.58
N LEU A 43 12.06 19.95 1.10
CA LEU A 43 10.89 19.48 1.85
C LEU A 43 11.01 19.88 3.32
N ALA A 44 10.95 21.19 3.57
CA ALA A 44 11.09 21.75 4.91
C ALA A 44 9.85 21.50 5.78
N GLY A 45 10.06 21.54 7.10
CA GLY A 45 8.98 21.60 8.09
C GLY A 45 8.91 20.42 9.05
N ALA A 46 7.91 20.44 9.94
CA ALA A 46 7.76 19.49 11.04
C ALA A 46 6.72 18.38 10.76
N ALA A 47 5.92 18.53 9.71
CA ALA A 47 4.91 17.55 9.30
C ALA A 47 5.01 17.26 7.81
N ALA A 48 4.79 15.98 7.44
CA ALA A 48 4.82 15.54 6.06
C ALA A 48 3.93 14.32 5.83
N ILE A 49 3.42 14.20 4.61
CA ILE A 49 2.75 13.01 4.10
C ILE A 49 3.47 12.52 2.84
N GLY A 50 3.37 11.22 2.57
CA GLY A 50 4.04 10.63 1.42
C GLY A 50 3.23 9.49 0.82
N HIS A 51 3.54 9.18 -0.44
CA HIS A 51 2.87 8.13 -1.17
C HIS A 51 3.83 7.41 -2.12
N VAL A 52 3.63 6.11 -2.28
CA VAL A 52 4.20 5.30 -3.37
C VAL A 52 3.04 4.71 -4.15
N ARG A 53 3.05 4.86 -5.47
CA ARG A 53 1.91 4.53 -6.32
C ARG A 53 2.14 3.22 -7.06
N TYR A 54 1.15 2.34 -6.98
CA TYR A 54 0.92 1.26 -7.94
C TYR A 54 -0.07 1.76 -8.99
N SER A 55 0.17 1.50 -10.28
CA SER A 55 -0.80 1.93 -11.31
C SER A 55 -2.08 1.10 -11.21
N THR A 56 -3.14 1.72 -10.72
CA THR A 56 -4.51 1.19 -10.71
C THR A 56 -5.32 1.89 -11.80
N ALA A 57 -6.52 2.39 -11.49
CA ALA A 57 -7.30 3.24 -12.37
C ALA A 57 -6.52 4.52 -12.75
N GLY A 58 -6.75 5.01 -13.98
CA GLY A 58 -6.12 6.23 -14.50
C GLY A 58 -4.74 6.06 -15.13
N GLY A 59 -4.15 4.86 -15.12
CA GLY A 59 -2.92 4.54 -15.85
C GLY A 59 -1.64 5.16 -15.25
N SER A 60 -0.52 5.04 -15.96
CA SER A 60 0.82 5.42 -15.48
C SER A 60 1.19 6.88 -15.71
N ASP A 61 0.20 7.76 -15.93
CA ASP A 61 0.44 9.19 -16.13
C ASP A 61 1.14 9.80 -14.90
N PRO A 62 2.27 10.51 -15.06
CA PRO A 62 2.93 11.26 -13.99
C PRO A 62 2.01 12.22 -13.23
N LEU A 63 0.96 12.76 -13.86
CA LEU A 63 -0.03 13.64 -13.23
C LEU A 63 -0.79 12.94 -12.10
N ASN A 64 -0.92 11.61 -12.17
CA ASN A 64 -1.56 10.82 -11.12
C ASN A 64 -0.63 10.55 -9.92
N ALA A 65 0.62 11.05 -9.94
CA ALA A 65 1.53 10.92 -8.80
C ALA A 65 0.99 11.68 -7.58
N GLN A 66 0.91 10.96 -6.46
CA GLN A 66 0.45 11.46 -5.17
C GLN A 66 1.62 11.71 -4.21
N PRO A 67 1.45 12.52 -3.14
CA PRO A 67 0.22 13.20 -2.73
C PRO A 67 -0.25 14.26 -3.74
N LEU A 68 -1.56 14.32 -4.02
CA LEU A 68 -2.13 15.45 -4.74
C LEU A 68 -2.05 16.66 -3.82
N ALA A 69 -1.60 17.79 -4.33
CA ALA A 69 -1.50 19.04 -3.57
C ALA A 69 -2.15 20.17 -4.37
N VAL A 70 -3.11 20.85 -3.76
CA VAL A 70 -3.90 21.92 -4.40
C VAL A 70 -4.00 23.13 -3.47
N LYS A 71 -4.41 24.26 -4.05
CA LYS A 71 -4.88 25.43 -3.29
C LYS A 71 -6.36 25.64 -3.54
N TYR A 72 -7.07 25.98 -2.48
CA TYR A 72 -8.50 26.30 -2.51
C TYR A 72 -8.80 27.44 -1.54
N GLN A 73 -10.09 27.79 -1.37
CA GLN A 73 -10.50 28.96 -0.59
C GLN A 73 -9.99 28.98 0.86
N ARG A 74 -9.76 27.80 1.48
CA ARG A 74 -9.30 27.70 2.87
C ARG A 74 -7.79 27.52 3.03
N GLY A 75 -7.00 27.62 1.95
CA GLY A 75 -5.54 27.44 2.01
C GLY A 75 -5.06 26.31 1.10
N SER A 76 -4.06 25.57 1.57
CA SER A 76 -3.50 24.44 0.83
C SER A 76 -4.05 23.13 1.36
N LEU A 77 -4.17 22.14 0.48
CA LEU A 77 -4.57 20.79 0.86
C LEU A 77 -3.71 19.80 0.09
N ALA A 78 -3.14 18.84 0.80
CA ALA A 78 -2.55 17.66 0.21
C ALA A 78 -3.23 16.38 0.69
N VAL A 79 -3.27 15.36 -0.18
CA VAL A 79 -3.90 14.07 0.11
C VAL A 79 -3.12 12.92 -0.51
N ALA A 80 -2.91 11.87 0.27
CA ALA A 80 -2.43 10.56 -0.17
C ALA A 80 -3.53 9.51 0.07
N HIS A 81 -3.78 8.67 -0.93
CA HIS A 81 -4.89 7.71 -0.96
C HIS A 81 -4.39 6.30 -1.32
N ASN A 82 -4.59 5.35 -0.41
CA ASN A 82 -4.55 3.92 -0.72
C ASN A 82 -5.98 3.39 -0.74
N GLY A 83 -6.51 3.09 -1.94
CA GLY A 83 -7.89 2.68 -2.06
C GLY A 83 -8.41 2.72 -3.50
N ASN A 84 -9.73 2.56 -3.62
CA ASN A 84 -10.46 2.76 -4.86
C ASN A 84 -11.90 3.16 -4.55
N LEU A 85 -12.36 4.27 -5.13
CA LEU A 85 -13.75 4.72 -5.03
C LEU A 85 -14.60 4.06 -6.12
N THR A 86 -15.59 3.28 -5.71
CA THR A 86 -16.47 2.54 -6.63
C THR A 86 -17.53 3.41 -7.31
N ASN A 87 -17.82 4.60 -6.75
CA ASN A 87 -18.71 5.59 -7.35
C ASN A 87 -17.94 6.78 -7.98
N HIS A 88 -16.65 6.61 -8.30
CA HIS A 88 -15.81 7.67 -8.86
C HIS A 88 -16.42 8.31 -10.11
N ASP A 89 -16.81 7.51 -11.10
CA ASP A 89 -17.27 8.02 -12.40
C ASP A 89 -18.51 8.91 -12.25
N GLY A 90 -19.49 8.47 -11.45
CA GLY A 90 -20.69 9.26 -11.15
C GLY A 90 -20.39 10.54 -10.36
N LEU A 91 -19.46 10.49 -9.39
CA LEU A 91 -19.03 11.69 -8.66
C LEU A 91 -18.33 12.68 -9.59
N ARG A 92 -17.49 12.18 -10.50
CA ARG A 92 -16.77 12.99 -11.47
C ARG A 92 -17.74 13.70 -12.42
N GLU A 93 -18.70 12.98 -12.99
CA GLU A 93 -19.73 13.54 -13.87
C GLU A 93 -20.55 14.64 -13.16
N GLU A 94 -20.98 14.40 -11.92
CA GLU A 94 -21.72 15.40 -11.13
C GLU A 94 -20.88 16.67 -10.87
N LEU A 95 -19.60 16.49 -10.56
CA LEU A 95 -18.68 17.59 -10.28
C LEU A 95 -18.36 18.39 -11.54
N GLU A 96 -18.11 17.73 -12.68
CA GLU A 96 -17.85 18.36 -13.99
C GLU A 96 -19.10 19.12 -14.49
N ALA A 97 -20.30 18.56 -14.32
CA ALA A 97 -21.56 19.23 -14.65
C ALA A 97 -21.78 20.53 -13.84
N ARG A 98 -21.15 20.63 -12.66
CA ARG A 98 -21.13 21.83 -11.80
C ARG A 98 -19.87 22.67 -11.98
N GLY A 99 -19.14 22.50 -13.08
CA GLY A 99 -18.00 23.32 -13.46
C GLY A 99 -16.66 22.96 -12.79
N SER A 100 -16.54 21.81 -12.12
CA SER A 100 -15.21 21.32 -11.70
C SER A 100 -14.38 20.93 -12.92
N ILE A 101 -13.08 21.20 -12.87
CA ILE A 101 -12.10 20.74 -13.86
C ILE A 101 -11.16 19.78 -13.16
N PHE A 102 -10.98 18.59 -13.76
CA PHE A 102 -10.06 17.57 -13.27
C PHE A 102 -8.77 17.56 -14.09
N GLN A 103 -7.63 17.51 -13.41
CA GLN A 103 -6.31 17.40 -14.04
C GLN A 103 -5.82 15.96 -14.15
N THR A 104 -6.41 15.06 -13.37
CA THR A 104 -5.98 13.67 -13.25
C THR A 104 -7.14 12.72 -13.52
N ALA A 105 -6.82 11.45 -13.70
CA ALA A 105 -7.80 10.36 -13.73
C ALA A 105 -7.87 9.64 -12.37
N ALA A 106 -7.22 10.18 -11.34
CA ALA A 106 -7.19 9.59 -10.01
C ALA A 106 -8.50 9.90 -9.26
N ASP A 107 -9.09 8.87 -8.68
CA ASP A 107 -10.29 9.00 -7.84
C ASP A 107 -10.09 9.92 -6.63
N THR A 108 -8.86 10.03 -6.15
CA THR A 108 -8.41 10.98 -5.12
C THR A 108 -8.78 12.43 -5.44
N GLU A 109 -8.76 12.85 -6.70
CA GLU A 109 -9.10 14.23 -7.07
C GLU A 109 -10.58 14.55 -6.85
N ALA A 110 -11.46 13.54 -6.95
CA ALA A 110 -12.87 13.72 -6.60
C ALA A 110 -13.05 14.07 -5.12
N ILE A 111 -12.26 13.44 -4.22
CA ILE A 111 -12.25 13.76 -2.78
C ILE A 111 -11.84 15.22 -2.57
N VAL A 112 -10.80 15.68 -3.28
CA VAL A 112 -10.33 17.08 -3.20
C VAL A 112 -11.43 18.05 -3.59
N HIS A 113 -12.15 17.80 -4.69
CA HIS A 113 -13.28 18.64 -5.10
C HIS A 113 -14.42 18.63 -4.09
N LEU A 114 -14.75 17.48 -3.51
CA LEU A 114 -15.79 17.36 -2.49
C LEU A 114 -15.41 18.14 -1.21
N ILE A 115 -14.14 18.11 -0.78
CA ILE A 115 -13.65 18.91 0.36
C ILE A 115 -13.70 20.41 0.06
N ALA A 116 -13.27 20.80 -1.15
CA ALA A 116 -13.24 22.20 -1.56
C ALA A 116 -14.64 22.82 -1.63
N LYS A 117 -15.65 22.04 -2.04
CA LYS A 117 -17.06 22.45 -2.11
C LYS A 117 -17.84 22.23 -0.81
N GLY A 118 -17.32 21.39 0.09
CA GLY A 118 -18.00 21.01 1.33
C GLY A 118 -18.19 22.16 2.31
N GLU A 119 -19.17 22.01 3.20
CA GLU A 119 -19.37 22.88 4.35
C GLU A 119 -18.52 22.41 5.55
N GLY A 120 -18.33 23.27 6.55
CA GLY A 120 -17.50 23.01 7.72
C GLY A 120 -16.40 24.06 7.91
N ASP A 121 -16.03 24.26 9.17
CA ASP A 121 -15.02 25.23 9.58
C ASP A 121 -13.63 24.61 9.70
N SER A 122 -13.55 23.33 10.07
CA SER A 122 -12.29 22.59 10.10
C SER A 122 -12.07 21.70 8.86
N LEU A 123 -10.82 21.34 8.60
CA LEU A 123 -10.49 20.32 7.59
C LEU A 123 -11.17 18.98 7.93
N ALA A 124 -11.16 18.58 9.20
CA ALA A 124 -11.77 17.34 9.66
C ALA A 124 -13.27 17.26 9.32
N GLU A 125 -14.04 18.31 9.60
CA GLU A 125 -15.47 18.37 9.24
C GLU A 125 -15.71 18.23 7.74
N ARG A 126 -14.89 18.91 6.93
CA ARG A 126 -14.98 18.86 5.46
C ARG A 126 -14.60 17.48 4.91
N VAL A 127 -13.58 16.86 5.48
CA VAL A 127 -13.19 15.47 5.16
C VAL A 127 -14.36 14.54 5.48
N VAL A 128 -15.00 14.67 6.63
CA VAL A 128 -16.18 13.87 6.98
C VAL A 128 -17.33 14.10 5.98
N GLY A 129 -17.62 15.35 5.63
CA GLY A 129 -18.66 15.70 4.66
C GLY A 129 -18.39 15.14 3.25
N ALA A 130 -17.14 15.19 2.80
CA ALA A 130 -16.71 14.60 1.54
C ALA A 130 -16.84 13.07 1.56
N LEU A 131 -16.36 12.42 2.62
CA LEU A 131 -16.34 10.96 2.72
C LEU A 131 -17.72 10.33 2.92
N LYS A 132 -18.71 11.08 3.40
CA LYS A 132 -20.11 10.63 3.40
C LYS A 132 -20.70 10.45 1.99
N GLN A 133 -20.08 11.04 0.96
CA GLN A 133 -20.54 10.99 -0.43
C GLN A 133 -19.81 9.93 -1.25
N VAL A 134 -18.69 9.40 -0.77
CA VAL A 134 -17.90 8.39 -1.48
C VAL A 134 -18.32 6.97 -1.09
N ARG A 135 -18.13 6.03 -2.01
CA ARG A 135 -18.29 4.59 -1.79
C ARG A 135 -17.02 3.88 -2.25
N GLY A 136 -16.63 2.84 -1.55
CA GLY A 136 -15.44 2.06 -1.86
C GLY A 136 -14.56 1.85 -0.65
N ALA A 137 -13.27 1.65 -0.91
CA ALA A 137 -12.26 1.37 0.09
C ALA A 137 -11.24 2.51 0.11
N TYR A 138 -10.82 2.95 1.29
CA TYR A 138 -9.82 4.00 1.41
C TYR A 138 -9.07 3.95 2.74
N SER A 139 -7.77 4.23 2.67
CA SER A 139 -6.97 4.76 3.76
C SER A 139 -6.34 6.05 3.25
N LEU A 140 -6.68 7.16 3.88
CA LEU A 140 -6.32 8.49 3.44
C LEU A 140 -5.48 9.18 4.50
N VAL A 141 -4.53 9.99 4.05
CA VAL A 141 -3.83 10.95 4.91
C VAL A 141 -3.86 12.30 4.21
N PHE A 142 -4.40 13.29 4.90
CA PHE A 142 -4.48 14.68 4.47
C PHE A 142 -3.45 15.51 5.24
N LEU A 143 -2.97 16.57 4.60
CA LEU A 143 -2.09 17.57 5.20
C LEU A 143 -2.54 18.95 4.72
N ASP A 144 -2.81 19.86 5.65
CA ASP A 144 -2.86 21.29 5.39
C ASP A 144 -1.64 21.97 6.04
N GLU A 145 -1.65 23.30 6.12
CA GLU A 145 -0.58 24.05 6.75
C GLU A 145 -0.36 23.66 8.23
N GLU A 146 -1.41 23.27 8.97
CA GLU A 146 -1.44 23.21 10.43
C GLU A 146 -1.65 21.80 11.00
N GLN A 147 -2.25 20.87 10.25
CA GLN A 147 -2.66 19.56 10.76
C GLN A 147 -2.54 18.41 9.75
N ILE A 148 -2.44 17.20 10.28
CA ILE A 148 -2.62 15.94 9.56
C ILE A 148 -3.97 15.33 9.95
N VAL A 149 -4.73 14.86 8.96
CA VAL A 149 -5.94 14.04 9.18
C VAL A 149 -5.74 12.69 8.51
N ALA A 150 -5.73 11.61 9.28
CA ALA A 150 -5.64 10.24 8.76
C ALA A 150 -6.97 9.52 8.96
N VAL A 151 -7.47 8.82 7.95
CA VAL A 151 -8.81 8.26 7.98
C VAL A 151 -8.85 6.89 7.33
N ARG A 152 -9.65 5.98 7.91
CA ARG A 152 -9.87 4.63 7.37
C ARG A 152 -11.35 4.44 7.05
N ASP A 153 -11.64 3.77 5.94
CA ASP A 153 -13.02 3.52 5.54
C ASP A 153 -13.82 2.74 6.61
N PRO A 154 -15.16 2.87 6.68
CA PRO A 154 -15.99 2.23 7.70
C PRO A 154 -15.88 0.71 7.75
N HIS A 155 -15.48 0.06 6.64
CA HIS A 155 -15.27 -1.38 6.58
C HIS A 155 -13.85 -1.80 6.97
N GLY A 156 -12.90 -0.85 7.07
CA GLY A 156 -11.50 -1.12 7.35
C GLY A 156 -10.83 -1.92 6.24
N PHE A 157 -11.20 -1.68 4.98
CA PHE A 157 -10.79 -2.52 3.85
C PHE A 157 -9.27 -2.44 3.59
N ARG A 158 -8.73 -1.22 3.51
CA ARG A 158 -7.29 -0.96 3.34
C ARG A 158 -6.59 -0.81 4.69
N PRO A 159 -5.32 -1.23 4.83
CA PRO A 159 -4.60 -1.14 6.09
C PRO A 159 -4.10 0.28 6.36
N LEU A 160 -4.17 0.68 7.63
CA LEU A 160 -3.62 1.91 8.17
C LEU A 160 -3.29 1.65 9.64
N CYS A 161 -2.05 1.92 10.05
CA CYS A 161 -1.56 1.74 11.40
C CYS A 161 -0.97 3.04 11.96
N LEU A 162 -0.96 3.12 13.28
CA LEU A 162 -0.51 4.24 14.08
C LEU A 162 0.72 3.83 14.89
N GLY A 163 1.68 4.73 15.01
CA GLY A 163 2.85 4.56 15.85
C GLY A 163 3.35 5.88 16.41
N VAL A 164 4.34 5.79 17.29
CA VAL A 164 5.00 6.93 17.92
C VAL A 164 6.51 6.85 17.68
N LEU A 165 7.08 7.91 17.13
CA LEU A 165 8.51 8.10 17.01
C LEU A 165 9.00 8.98 18.15
N LYS A 166 9.86 8.44 19.00
CA LYS A 166 10.51 9.20 20.07
C LYS A 166 11.78 9.83 19.50
N SER A 167 11.87 11.16 19.54
CA SER A 167 13.08 11.88 19.19
C SER A 167 14.18 11.52 20.21
N PRO A 168 15.28 10.86 19.80
CA PRO A 168 16.34 10.47 20.72
C PRO A 168 16.97 11.68 21.43
N ASP A 169 17.02 12.81 20.72
CA ASP A 169 17.80 13.99 21.13
C ASP A 169 16.95 15.10 21.76
N ARG A 170 15.63 15.13 21.50
CA ARG A 170 14.75 16.22 21.95
C ARG A 170 13.75 15.84 23.02
N GLY A 171 13.57 14.55 23.28
CA GLY A 171 12.50 14.07 24.18
C GLY A 171 11.09 14.37 23.67
N GLU A 172 10.96 14.79 22.41
CA GLU A 172 9.70 15.04 21.72
C GLU A 172 9.17 13.74 21.11
N GLU A 173 7.85 13.60 21.06
CA GLU A 173 7.18 12.47 20.42
C GLU A 173 6.51 12.96 19.14
N ALA A 174 6.71 12.23 18.05
CA ALA A 174 6.03 12.46 16.78
C ALA A 174 5.08 11.29 16.49
N VAL A 175 3.85 11.62 16.11
CA VAL A 175 2.88 10.62 15.69
C VAL A 175 3.14 10.25 14.23
N VAL A 176 3.17 8.96 13.94
CA VAL A 176 3.35 8.44 12.58
C VAL A 176 2.18 7.54 12.19
N VAL A 177 1.72 7.68 10.95
CA VAL A 177 0.71 6.79 10.36
C VAL A 177 1.26 6.17 9.08
N SER A 178 0.89 4.92 8.81
CA SER A 178 1.42 4.18 7.66
C SER A 178 0.50 3.05 7.21
N SER A 179 0.65 2.56 5.98
CA SER A 179 -0.09 1.39 5.52
C SER A 179 0.41 0.08 6.14
N GLU A 180 1.66 0.00 6.61
CA GLU A 180 2.21 -1.19 7.26
C GLU A 180 3.16 -0.86 8.43
N PRO A 181 3.13 -1.64 9.52
CA PRO A 181 4.05 -1.49 10.65
C PRO A 181 5.53 -1.63 10.28
N ALA A 182 5.88 -2.42 9.26
CA ALA A 182 7.27 -2.61 8.81
C ALA A 182 7.99 -1.31 8.40
N SER A 183 7.24 -0.23 8.18
CA SER A 183 7.81 1.10 7.95
C SER A 183 8.28 1.81 9.22
N PHE A 184 7.74 1.44 10.37
CA PHE A 184 8.08 1.97 11.69
C PHE A 184 9.42 1.43 12.16
N ASP A 185 9.69 0.13 11.94
CA ASP A 185 10.98 -0.49 12.27
C ASP A 185 12.16 0.24 11.62
N LEU A 186 12.00 0.67 10.37
CA LEU A 186 13.06 1.38 9.62
C LEU A 186 13.37 2.76 10.20
N ILE A 187 12.36 3.44 10.76
CA ILE A 187 12.53 4.80 11.33
C ILE A 187 12.67 4.79 12.85
N GLY A 188 12.65 3.62 13.49
CA GLY A 188 12.70 3.49 14.95
C GLY A 188 11.42 3.95 15.67
N ALA A 189 10.26 3.92 14.98
CA ALA A 189 8.98 4.22 15.61
C ALA A 189 8.40 2.96 16.28
N THR A 190 7.73 3.15 17.42
CA THR A 190 7.00 2.09 18.12
C THR A 190 5.60 1.97 17.51
N TYR A 191 5.23 0.76 17.09
CA TYR A 191 3.86 0.45 16.71
C TYR A 191 2.92 0.54 17.92
N GLU A 192 1.82 1.27 17.79
CA GLU A 192 0.79 1.38 18.83
C GLU A 192 -0.39 0.45 18.52
N ARG A 193 -1.04 0.65 17.37
CA ARG A 193 -2.22 -0.10 16.94
C ARG A 193 -2.58 0.15 15.48
N ASP A 194 -3.48 -0.68 14.95
CA ASP A 194 -4.22 -0.37 13.74
C ASP A 194 -5.15 0.83 13.97
N VAL A 195 -5.34 1.65 12.93
CA VAL A 195 -6.45 2.62 12.87
C VAL A 195 -7.74 1.83 12.63
N GLU A 196 -8.76 2.05 13.44
CA GLU A 196 -9.99 1.28 13.41
C GLU A 196 -10.85 1.58 12.18
N PRO A 197 -11.73 0.65 11.75
CA PRO A 197 -12.71 0.93 10.70
C PRO A 197 -13.57 2.17 11.01
N GLY A 198 -13.60 3.15 10.11
CA GLY A 198 -14.32 4.41 10.30
C GLY A 198 -13.69 5.37 11.30
N GLU A 199 -12.47 5.11 11.77
CA GLU A 199 -11.75 6.04 12.63
C GLU A 199 -11.09 7.15 11.82
N MET A 200 -11.10 8.35 12.41
CA MET A 200 -10.40 9.54 11.96
C MET A 200 -9.43 9.99 13.05
N ILE A 201 -8.14 10.06 12.72
CA ILE A 201 -7.08 10.59 13.56
C ILE A 201 -6.78 12.00 13.10
N ILE A 202 -6.79 12.96 14.02
CA ILE A 202 -6.40 14.35 13.78
C ILE A 202 -5.15 14.62 14.59
N ILE A 203 -4.12 15.19 13.97
CA ILE A 203 -2.84 15.52 14.61
C ILE A 203 -2.54 16.98 14.30
N ASP A 204 -2.51 17.82 15.33
CA ASP A 204 -2.19 19.25 15.22
C ASP A 204 -1.34 19.72 16.41
N ALA A 205 -1.18 21.03 16.56
CA ALA A 205 -0.44 21.62 17.67
C ALA A 205 -1.01 21.32 19.07
N MET A 206 -2.28 20.89 19.17
CA MET A 206 -2.92 20.46 20.42
C MET A 206 -2.69 18.97 20.70
N GLY A 207 -2.03 18.24 19.79
CA GLY A 207 -1.75 16.82 19.89
C GLY A 207 -2.69 15.95 19.04
N MET A 208 -2.72 14.65 19.34
CA MET A 208 -3.51 13.68 18.59
C MET A 208 -4.90 13.50 19.19
N ARG A 209 -5.93 13.49 18.34
CA ARG A 209 -7.32 13.14 18.68
C ARG A 209 -7.82 12.01 17.78
N SER A 210 -8.67 11.15 18.33
CA SER A 210 -9.31 10.04 17.63
C SER A 210 -10.83 10.23 17.66
N GLU A 211 -11.45 10.21 16.50
CA GLU A 211 -12.88 10.40 16.31
C GLU A 211 -13.46 9.26 15.46
N ARG A 212 -14.75 8.96 15.64
CA ARG A 212 -15.49 7.97 14.84
C ARG A 212 -16.72 8.63 14.21
N PRO A 213 -16.53 9.47 13.19
CA PRO A 213 -17.59 10.32 12.64
C PRO A 213 -18.54 9.58 11.68
N PHE A 214 -18.26 8.31 11.37
CA PHE A 214 -19.03 7.48 10.44
C PHE A 214 -19.87 6.43 11.18
N ALA A 215 -20.98 6.03 10.55
CA ALA A 215 -21.79 4.94 11.09
C ALA A 215 -20.98 3.62 11.12
N PRO A 216 -21.11 2.81 12.18
CA PRO A 216 -20.46 1.50 12.24
C PRO A 216 -20.84 0.62 11.05
N ALA A 217 -19.86 -0.10 10.50
CA ALA A 217 -20.06 -1.03 9.39
C ALA A 217 -19.34 -2.36 9.66
N PRO A 218 -19.77 -3.47 9.04
CA PRO A 218 -19.11 -4.75 9.22
C PRO A 218 -17.68 -4.70 8.66
N ARG A 219 -16.72 -5.25 9.39
CA ARG A 219 -15.32 -5.32 8.95
C ARG A 219 -15.19 -6.15 7.67
N ARG A 220 -14.50 -5.61 6.67
CA ARG A 220 -14.20 -6.24 5.36
C ARG A 220 -12.75 -6.01 4.96
N MET A 221 -11.80 -6.41 5.80
CA MET A 221 -10.38 -6.28 5.47
C MET A 221 -10.03 -7.04 4.18
N CYS A 222 -9.21 -6.44 3.32
CA CYS A 222 -8.77 -7.06 2.08
C CYS A 222 -7.91 -8.31 2.36
N LEU A 223 -8.45 -9.50 2.08
CA LEU A 223 -7.69 -10.76 2.21
C LEU A 223 -6.47 -10.83 1.28
N PHE A 224 -6.49 -10.08 0.17
CA PHE A 224 -5.38 -10.06 -0.78
C PHE A 224 -4.11 -9.42 -0.18
N GLU A 225 -4.24 -8.63 0.89
CA GLU A 225 -3.10 -8.16 1.68
C GLU A 225 -2.34 -9.35 2.28
N HIS A 226 -3.05 -10.33 2.87
CA HIS A 226 -2.45 -11.54 3.43
C HIS A 226 -1.97 -12.52 2.36
N VAL A 227 -2.65 -12.61 1.21
CA VAL A 227 -2.25 -13.53 0.13
C VAL A 227 -0.95 -13.08 -0.55
N TYR A 228 -0.87 -11.80 -0.95
CA TYR A 228 0.20 -11.33 -1.85
C TYR A 228 0.76 -9.95 -1.48
N PHE A 229 -0.11 -8.99 -1.20
CA PHE A 229 0.24 -7.57 -1.34
C PHE A 229 1.11 -7.03 -0.20
N ALA A 230 0.85 -7.45 1.04
CA ALA A 230 1.64 -7.01 2.20
C ALA A 230 2.99 -7.73 2.25
N ARG A 231 3.96 -7.15 2.96
CA ARG A 231 5.21 -7.87 3.20
C ARG A 231 4.97 -9.08 4.12
N PRO A 232 5.74 -10.17 3.97
CA PRO A 232 5.64 -11.33 4.85
C PRO A 232 5.92 -11.01 6.32
N ASP A 233 6.79 -10.04 6.61
CA ASP A 233 7.16 -9.62 7.97
C ASP A 233 6.19 -8.60 8.60
N ALA A 234 5.07 -8.30 7.93
CA ALA A 234 4.02 -7.46 8.49
C ALA A 234 3.01 -8.26 9.32
N ALA A 235 2.43 -7.60 10.33
CA ALA A 235 1.22 -8.04 11.01
C ALA A 235 0.06 -7.12 10.60
N LEU A 236 -1.04 -7.72 10.13
CA LEU A 236 -2.19 -6.99 9.61
C LEU A 236 -3.48 -7.52 10.23
N GLY A 237 -4.21 -6.66 10.92
CA GLY A 237 -5.48 -7.03 11.56
C GLY A 237 -5.32 -8.08 12.67
N GLY A 238 -4.18 -8.07 13.36
CA GLY A 238 -3.85 -9.03 14.42
C GLY A 238 -3.34 -10.39 13.94
N ALA A 239 -3.05 -10.54 12.63
CA ALA A 239 -2.51 -11.77 12.07
C ALA A 239 -1.16 -11.51 11.37
N ASP A 240 -0.16 -12.34 11.66
CA ASP A 240 1.13 -12.35 10.98
C ASP A 240 0.98 -12.86 9.54
N VAL A 241 1.37 -12.04 8.57
CA VAL A 241 1.21 -12.35 7.14
C VAL A 241 1.97 -13.63 6.77
N TYR A 242 3.18 -13.81 7.30
CA TYR A 242 3.98 -15.01 7.08
C TYR A 242 3.28 -16.30 7.54
N GLU A 243 2.70 -16.30 8.74
CA GLU A 243 2.02 -17.48 9.29
C GLU A 243 0.69 -17.75 8.59
N VAL A 244 -0.06 -16.72 8.19
CA VAL A 244 -1.26 -16.89 7.35
C VAL A 244 -0.89 -17.56 6.03
N ARG A 245 0.16 -17.11 5.33
CA ARG A 245 0.58 -17.73 4.06
C ARG A 245 1.05 -19.17 4.24
N LYS A 246 1.78 -19.48 5.32
CA LYS A 246 2.13 -20.87 5.66
C LYS A 246 0.89 -21.73 5.93
N ALA A 247 -0.11 -21.18 6.62
CA ALA A 247 -1.37 -21.87 6.85
C ALA A 247 -2.13 -22.14 5.54
N CYS A 248 -2.10 -21.21 4.58
CA CYS A 248 -2.64 -21.45 3.23
C CYS A 248 -1.95 -22.63 2.55
N GLY A 249 -0.61 -22.69 2.59
CA GLY A 249 0.14 -23.82 2.02
C GLY A 249 -0.18 -25.16 2.66
N ARG A 250 -0.33 -25.19 3.99
CA ARG A 250 -0.82 -26.37 4.73
C ARG A 250 -2.20 -26.78 4.23
N ARG A 251 -3.12 -25.83 4.17
CA ARG A 251 -4.50 -26.10 3.78
C ARG A 251 -4.60 -26.61 2.35
N LEU A 252 -3.78 -26.08 1.45
CA LEU A 252 -3.74 -26.48 0.04
C LEU A 252 -3.45 -27.97 -0.13
N ILE A 253 -2.49 -28.54 0.60
CA ILE A 253 -2.15 -29.96 0.47
C ILE A 253 -3.13 -30.88 1.22
N GLU A 254 -3.80 -30.38 2.28
CA GLU A 254 -4.91 -31.10 2.91
C GLU A 254 -6.09 -31.26 1.96
N GLU A 255 -6.43 -30.20 1.21
CA GLU A 255 -7.55 -30.19 0.26
C GLU A 255 -7.20 -30.90 -1.05
N HIS A 256 -5.94 -30.84 -1.46
CA HIS A 256 -5.45 -31.44 -2.70
C HIS A 256 -4.18 -32.26 -2.49
N PRO A 257 -4.27 -33.45 -1.85
CA PRO A 257 -3.13 -34.34 -1.67
C PRO A 257 -2.53 -34.78 -3.01
N VAL A 258 -1.20 -34.88 -3.09
CA VAL A 258 -0.51 -35.39 -4.28
C VAL A 258 -0.30 -36.89 -4.16
N GLU A 259 -1.08 -37.67 -4.93
CA GLU A 259 -0.99 -39.14 -4.88
C GLU A 259 0.36 -39.66 -5.39
N GLY A 260 0.88 -40.68 -4.70
CA GLY A 260 2.12 -41.36 -5.04
C GLY A 260 3.38 -40.49 -4.88
N SER A 261 3.31 -39.33 -4.23
CA SER A 261 4.51 -38.55 -3.90
C SER A 261 5.30 -39.22 -2.77
N SER A 262 6.61 -39.36 -2.95
CA SER A 262 7.53 -39.76 -1.89
C SER A 262 8.54 -38.65 -1.58
N ARG A 263 9.16 -38.69 -0.42
CA ARG A 263 10.28 -37.79 -0.08
C ARG A 263 11.49 -37.92 -1.01
N GLU A 264 11.63 -39.06 -1.69
CA GLU A 264 12.80 -39.36 -2.52
C GLU A 264 12.65 -38.80 -3.94
N ASP A 265 11.44 -38.80 -4.48
CA ASP A 265 11.15 -38.40 -5.86
C ASP A 265 10.43 -37.06 -5.98
N THR A 266 9.89 -36.50 -4.90
CA THR A 266 9.07 -35.28 -4.94
C THR A 266 9.73 -34.11 -4.23
N VAL A 267 9.62 -32.92 -4.81
CA VAL A 267 10.13 -31.67 -4.24
C VAL A 267 9.10 -30.55 -4.35
N VAL A 268 9.01 -29.72 -3.31
CA VAL A 268 8.19 -28.51 -3.28
C VAL A 268 9.05 -27.31 -3.66
N VAL A 269 8.62 -26.56 -4.66
CA VAL A 269 9.35 -25.41 -5.22
C VAL A 269 8.43 -24.19 -5.23
N PRO A 270 8.83 -23.06 -4.63
CA PRO A 270 8.05 -21.84 -4.71
C PRO A 270 8.27 -21.14 -6.05
N VAL A 271 7.28 -20.36 -6.47
CA VAL A 271 7.49 -19.23 -7.37
C VAL A 271 7.93 -18.03 -6.50
N PRO A 272 9.19 -17.59 -6.60
CA PRO A 272 9.70 -16.54 -5.72
C PRO A 272 9.25 -15.14 -6.16
N ASP A 273 9.06 -14.20 -5.23
CA ASP A 273 9.30 -14.34 -3.78
C ASP A 273 8.03 -14.63 -2.97
N SER A 274 6.85 -14.36 -3.53
CA SER A 274 5.55 -14.38 -2.84
C SER A 274 5.08 -15.78 -2.47
N GLY A 275 5.33 -16.79 -3.29
CA GLY A 275 4.94 -18.18 -3.04
C GLY A 275 5.77 -18.89 -1.95
N VAL A 276 6.89 -18.29 -1.51
CA VAL A 276 7.84 -18.93 -0.59
C VAL A 276 7.21 -19.36 0.75
N PRO A 277 6.47 -18.52 1.49
CA PRO A 277 5.89 -18.94 2.78
C PRO A 277 4.85 -20.05 2.62
N ALA A 278 4.02 -19.99 1.57
CA ALA A 278 3.04 -21.04 1.28
C ALA A 278 3.73 -22.37 0.94
N ALA A 279 4.78 -22.35 0.12
CA ALA A 279 5.58 -23.53 -0.19
C ALA A 279 6.23 -24.14 1.06
N ILE A 280 6.76 -23.31 1.97
CA ILE A 280 7.30 -23.77 3.26
C ILE A 280 6.21 -24.44 4.10
N GLY A 281 5.04 -23.81 4.21
CA GLY A 281 3.90 -24.35 4.96
C GLY A 281 3.43 -25.70 4.42
N LEU A 282 3.35 -25.82 3.10
CA LEU A 282 2.99 -27.04 2.39
C LEU A 282 4.03 -28.14 2.63
N ALA A 283 5.31 -27.86 2.35
CA ALA A 283 6.40 -28.82 2.47
C ALA A 283 6.52 -29.40 3.88
N ASN A 284 6.45 -28.52 4.89
CA ASN A 284 6.51 -28.92 6.30
C ASN A 284 5.34 -29.80 6.70
N HIS A 285 4.12 -29.48 6.26
CA HIS A 285 2.94 -30.28 6.60
C HIS A 285 2.92 -31.63 5.88
N ALA A 286 3.29 -31.65 4.60
CA ALA A 286 3.35 -32.87 3.79
C ALA A 286 4.58 -33.74 4.12
N GLY A 287 5.54 -33.23 4.89
CA GLY A 287 6.82 -33.87 5.13
C GLY A 287 7.64 -34.04 3.85
N LEU A 288 7.54 -33.13 2.88
CA LEU A 288 8.27 -33.16 1.61
C LEU A 288 9.48 -32.21 1.64
N PRO A 289 10.56 -32.51 0.88
CA PRO A 289 11.66 -31.56 0.70
C PRO A 289 11.21 -30.25 0.06
N PHE A 290 11.69 -29.13 0.60
CA PHE A 290 11.57 -27.80 0.01
C PHE A 290 12.88 -27.44 -0.69
N GLU A 291 12.82 -26.97 -1.93
CA GLU A 291 14.00 -26.52 -2.68
C GLU A 291 13.74 -25.20 -3.40
N MET A 292 14.81 -24.39 -3.51
CA MET A 292 14.82 -23.22 -4.39
C MET A 292 15.06 -23.66 -5.85
N GLY A 293 14.06 -24.32 -6.41
CA GLY A 293 14.04 -24.79 -7.79
C GLY A 293 13.90 -23.67 -8.83
N LEU A 294 13.39 -22.51 -8.43
CA LEU A 294 13.33 -21.29 -9.22
C LEU A 294 14.11 -20.18 -8.52
N ILE A 295 15.01 -19.52 -9.24
CA ILE A 295 15.83 -18.42 -8.74
C ILE A 295 15.37 -17.12 -9.40
N ARG A 296 14.93 -16.16 -8.59
CA ARG A 296 14.58 -14.82 -9.06
C ARG A 296 15.84 -14.03 -9.40
N SER A 297 15.85 -13.38 -10.56
CA SER A 297 16.88 -12.40 -10.89
C SER A 297 16.62 -11.08 -10.17
N HIS A 298 17.60 -10.61 -9.39
CA HIS A 298 17.53 -9.32 -8.68
C HIS A 298 17.81 -8.11 -9.58
N TYR A 299 18.32 -8.33 -10.79
CA TYR A 299 18.77 -7.28 -11.70
C TYR A 299 17.77 -6.96 -12.81
N VAL A 300 16.62 -7.64 -12.82
CA VAL A 300 15.60 -7.43 -13.84
C VAL A 300 14.60 -6.37 -13.37
N GLY A 301 14.55 -5.26 -14.11
CA GLY A 301 13.53 -4.23 -13.97
C GLY A 301 12.14 -4.72 -14.42
N ARG A 302 11.16 -3.82 -14.46
CA ARG A 302 9.85 -4.15 -15.01
C ARG A 302 9.97 -4.43 -16.51
N THR A 303 9.52 -5.60 -16.95
CA THR A 303 9.17 -5.86 -18.35
C THR A 303 7.73 -5.41 -18.58
N PHE A 304 7.49 -4.60 -19.62
CA PHE A 304 6.15 -4.17 -20.03
C PHE A 304 5.28 -5.38 -20.40
N ILE A 305 3.96 -5.22 -20.31
CA ILE A 305 3.01 -6.21 -20.81
C ILE A 305 3.11 -6.20 -22.34
N GLU A 306 3.90 -7.12 -22.88
CA GLU A 306 4.14 -7.23 -24.32
C GLU A 306 3.19 -8.27 -24.95
N PRO A 307 2.50 -7.97 -26.06
CA PRO A 307 1.38 -8.77 -26.58
C PRO A 307 1.80 -10.10 -27.21
N SER A 308 3.08 -10.33 -27.50
CA SER A 308 3.53 -11.58 -28.15
C SER A 308 3.94 -12.66 -27.15
N GLN A 309 3.40 -13.88 -27.32
CA GLN A 309 3.64 -15.02 -26.45
C GLN A 309 5.11 -15.47 -26.42
N SER A 310 5.84 -15.33 -27.53
CA SER A 310 7.28 -15.63 -27.62
C SER A 310 8.14 -14.72 -26.73
N ILE A 311 7.81 -13.42 -26.68
CA ILE A 311 8.53 -12.44 -25.85
C ILE A 311 8.09 -12.54 -24.39
N ARG A 312 6.83 -12.90 -24.10
CA ARG A 312 6.36 -13.16 -22.73
C ARG A 312 7.12 -14.31 -22.06
N ASN A 313 7.34 -15.40 -22.79
CA ASN A 313 8.18 -16.52 -22.33
C ASN A 313 9.63 -16.10 -22.08
N PHE A 314 10.17 -15.18 -22.90
CA PHE A 314 11.50 -14.61 -22.68
C PHE A 314 11.55 -13.72 -21.43
N GLY A 315 10.52 -12.90 -21.20
CA GLY A 315 10.38 -12.08 -20.00
C GLY A 315 10.33 -12.89 -18.71
N VAL A 316 9.69 -14.05 -18.73
CA VAL A 316 9.70 -15.00 -17.59
C VAL A 316 11.10 -15.57 -17.39
N ARG A 317 11.80 -16.00 -18.45
CA ARG A 317 13.18 -16.53 -18.35
C ARG A 317 14.19 -15.49 -17.85
N LEU A 318 13.98 -14.21 -18.16
CA LEU A 318 14.79 -13.13 -17.58
C LEU A 318 14.59 -13.06 -16.05
N LYS A 319 13.34 -13.17 -15.60
CA LYS A 319 12.97 -13.02 -14.19
C LYS A 319 13.26 -14.25 -13.34
N LEU A 320 13.02 -15.45 -13.85
CA LEU A 320 13.07 -16.70 -13.12
C LEU A 320 13.95 -17.71 -13.87
N ASN A 321 14.98 -18.18 -13.18
CA ASN A 321 15.92 -19.17 -13.71
C ASN A 321 15.72 -20.52 -12.99
N PRO A 322 15.47 -21.62 -13.72
CA PRO A 322 15.32 -22.92 -13.10
C PRO A 322 16.68 -23.45 -12.62
N ASN A 323 16.75 -23.84 -11.35
CA ASN A 323 17.88 -24.55 -10.78
C ASN A 323 17.81 -26.04 -11.20
N ARG A 324 18.45 -26.36 -12.33
CA ARG A 324 18.39 -27.71 -12.91
C ARG A 324 18.84 -28.82 -11.95
N ALA A 325 19.77 -28.55 -11.04
CA ALA A 325 20.24 -29.54 -10.09
C ALA A 325 19.15 -29.92 -9.06
N ALA A 326 18.33 -28.95 -8.65
CA ALA A 326 17.22 -29.18 -7.71
C ALA A 326 16.00 -29.86 -8.38
N LEU A 327 15.87 -29.77 -9.71
CA LEU A 327 14.66 -30.20 -10.43
C LEU A 327 14.82 -31.52 -11.21
N ARG A 328 16.06 -31.89 -11.57
CA ARG A 328 16.31 -33.03 -12.46
C ARG A 328 15.80 -34.33 -11.84
N ASP A 329 15.05 -35.10 -12.64
CA ASP A 329 14.51 -36.41 -12.28
C ASP A 329 13.60 -36.40 -11.03
N LYS A 330 13.02 -35.24 -10.70
CA LYS A 330 12.05 -35.07 -9.61
C LYS A 330 10.64 -34.79 -10.13
N ARG A 331 9.64 -35.23 -9.39
CA ARG A 331 8.26 -34.71 -9.41
C ARG A 331 8.25 -33.38 -8.67
N VAL A 332 7.74 -32.33 -9.30
CA VAL A 332 7.82 -30.97 -8.76
C VAL A 332 6.42 -30.46 -8.43
N ILE A 333 6.21 -30.10 -7.17
CA ILE A 333 5.04 -29.32 -6.72
C ILE A 333 5.45 -27.86 -6.76
N VAL A 334 4.98 -27.13 -7.78
CA VAL A 334 5.22 -25.69 -7.89
C VAL A 334 4.11 -24.95 -7.14
N VAL A 335 4.49 -24.11 -6.18
CA VAL A 335 3.56 -23.33 -5.36
C VAL A 335 3.70 -21.86 -5.70
N ASP A 336 2.60 -21.25 -6.12
CA ASP A 336 2.48 -19.82 -6.40
C ASP A 336 1.40 -19.19 -5.49
N ASP A 337 1.40 -17.88 -5.34
CA ASP A 337 0.42 -17.18 -4.48
C ASP A 337 -0.96 -17.03 -5.13
N SER A 338 -1.02 -16.86 -6.45
CA SER A 338 -2.25 -16.61 -7.20
C SER A 338 -2.09 -16.89 -8.70
N ILE A 339 -3.22 -16.98 -9.41
CA ILE A 339 -3.29 -17.07 -10.87
C ILE A 339 -4.25 -15.97 -11.34
N VAL A 340 -3.79 -15.11 -12.27
CA VAL A 340 -4.51 -13.94 -12.81
C VAL A 340 -4.67 -14.06 -14.32
#